data_AF-A0A1Y5D9L9-F1
#
_entry.id   AF-A0A1Y5D9L9-F1
#
_cell.length_a   1.000
_cell.length_b   1.000
_cell.length_c   1.000
_cell.angle_alpha   90.00
_cell.angle_beta   90.00
_cell.angle_gamma   90.00
#
_symmetry.space_group_name_H-M   'P 1'
#
loop_
_entity.id
_entity.type
_entity.pdbx_description
1 polymer ?
#
loop_
_entity_poly.entity_id
_entity_poly.type
_entity_poly.pdbx_seq_one_letter_code
_entity_poly.pdbx_strand_id
1 'polypeptide(L)'
;MLVAAQTDISPMAALHQNQQLRLKALDLVKALFEQVRVVQQHRAATNGALAGNPFFESKTRLLAREVNARFRELERELNLTHELFDVQQWSDICSAWQTVHLQWRQDEVIENFELHSHLVKQMLRYIAGIGRQAEDLIQTNFQHKALSLYVFEVLPCFIELVGQIRALGTSACAMGKMDAGSEMRLKYLMAQLQKQKGKVNEQAKGLSQEALEITSSLIDALLCEPKLERLNQMVEQDLLTGGDIKTSADEIFTLSTSVIDAHFNVMNEGLRLLRLNMDKRMQAWVSR
;
A
#
# COMPACT_ATOMS: atom_id res chain seq x y z
N MET A 1 18.81 48.34 -1.91
CA MET A 1 17.99 48.22 -0.70
C MET A 1 17.44 46.81 -0.66
N LEU A 2 17.68 46.11 0.44
CA LEU A 2 17.25 44.73 0.68
C LEU A 2 15.72 44.63 0.64
N VAL A 3 15.20 43.73 -0.20
CA VAL A 3 13.84 43.24 -0.07
C VAL A 3 13.81 42.39 1.19
N ALA A 4 13.21 42.91 2.25
CA ALA A 4 12.98 42.14 3.47
C ALA A 4 12.16 40.90 3.10
N ALA A 5 12.76 39.72 3.25
CA ALA A 5 12.03 38.48 3.23
C ALA A 5 11.00 38.57 4.35
N GLN A 6 9.72 38.68 3.99
CA GLN A 6 8.61 38.48 4.92
C GLN A 6 8.78 37.06 5.47
N THR A 7 9.37 36.99 6.66
CA THR A 7 9.35 35.77 7.45
C THR A 7 7.90 35.59 7.81
N ASP A 8 7.28 34.54 7.29
CA ASP A 8 5.91 34.18 7.62
C ASP A 8 5.89 33.75 9.10
N ILE A 9 5.69 34.70 10.01
CA ILE A 9 5.65 34.46 11.45
C ILE A 9 4.26 33.92 11.79
N SER A 10 3.98 32.70 11.35
CA SER A 10 2.88 31.92 11.91
C SER A 10 3.09 31.80 13.43
N PRO A 11 2.10 32.11 14.28
CA PRO A 11 2.23 32.00 15.73
C PRO A 11 2.65 30.59 16.14
N MET A 12 3.53 30.46 17.15
CA MET A 12 4.00 29.14 17.62
C MET A 12 2.85 28.19 18.01
N ALA A 13 1.75 28.74 18.52
CA ALA A 13 0.53 27.98 18.81
C ALA A 13 -0.10 27.35 17.55
N ALA A 14 -0.13 28.08 16.43
CA ALA A 14 -0.64 27.57 15.15
C ALA A 14 0.30 26.50 14.56
N LEU A 15 1.62 26.70 14.66
CA LEU A 15 2.60 25.69 14.23
C LEU A 15 2.47 24.40 15.05
N HIS A 16 2.30 24.52 16.37
CA HIS A 16 2.06 23.38 17.23
C HIS A 16 0.74 22.67 16.88
N GLN A 17 -0.34 23.40 16.63
CA GLN A 17 -1.61 22.81 16.20
C GLN A 17 -1.47 22.05 14.87
N ASN A 18 -0.80 22.63 13.87
CA ASN A 18 -0.50 21.98 12.60
C ASN A 18 0.31 20.70 12.79
N GLN A 19 1.32 20.72 13.66
CA GLN A 19 2.11 19.52 13.99
C GLN A 19 1.24 18.43 14.62
N GLN A 20 0.35 18.78 15.56
CA GLN A 20 -0.57 17.80 16.17
C GLN A 20 -1.53 17.20 15.15
N LEU A 21 -2.10 18.03 14.26
CA LEU A 21 -2.99 17.57 13.21
C LEU A 21 -2.25 16.65 12.22
N ARG A 22 -1.02 17.01 11.84
CA ARG A 22 -0.16 16.17 11.00
C ARG A 22 0.11 14.80 11.63
N LEU A 23 0.43 14.74 12.92
CA LEU A 23 0.67 13.46 13.60
C LEU A 23 -0.56 12.55 13.57
N LYS A 24 -1.76 13.11 13.81
CA LYS A 24 -3.03 12.38 13.67
C LYS A 24 -3.25 11.88 12.24
N ALA A 25 -2.94 12.70 11.23
CA ALA A 25 -3.03 12.29 9.83
C ALA A 25 -2.10 11.11 9.50
N LEU A 26 -0.87 11.12 10.01
CA LEU A 26 0.09 10.03 9.82
C LEU A 26 -0.34 8.73 10.52
N ASP A 27 -0.94 8.84 11.71
CA ASP A 27 -1.49 7.68 12.42
C ASP A 27 -2.67 7.06 11.66
N LEU A 28 -3.57 7.91 11.13
CA LEU A 28 -4.66 7.48 10.26
C LEU A 28 -4.15 6.83 8.96
N VAL A 29 -3.17 7.43 8.30
CA VAL A 29 -2.54 6.86 7.10
C VAL A 29 -1.98 5.46 7.37
N LYS A 30 -1.30 5.26 8.50
CA LYS A 30 -0.81 3.94 8.91
C LYS A 30 -1.96 2.95 9.07
N ALA A 31 -3.02 3.34 9.76
CA ALA A 31 -4.19 2.49 9.98
C ALA A 31 -4.92 2.13 8.66
N LEU A 32 -4.96 3.05 7.70
CA LEU A 32 -5.51 2.83 6.37
C LEU A 32 -4.63 1.92 5.49
N PHE A 33 -3.29 2.02 5.57
CA PHE A 33 -2.40 1.10 4.85
C PHE A 33 -2.57 -0.34 5.31
N GLU A 34 -2.71 -0.58 6.62
CA GLU A 34 -3.05 -1.90 7.14
C GLU A 34 -4.42 -2.38 6.63
N GLN A 35 -5.40 -1.47 6.45
CA GLN A 35 -6.68 -1.83 5.83
C GLN A 35 -6.50 -2.32 4.40
N VAL A 36 -5.73 -1.58 3.61
CA VAL A 36 -5.39 -1.95 2.24
C VAL A 36 -4.74 -3.34 2.21
N ARG A 37 -3.79 -3.60 3.12
CA ARG A 37 -3.09 -4.90 3.20
C ARG A 37 -4.04 -6.06 3.42
N VAL A 38 -5.02 -5.95 4.33
CA VAL A 38 -5.99 -7.02 4.58
C VAL A 38 -6.99 -7.15 3.42
N VAL A 39 -7.44 -6.05 2.80
CA VAL A 39 -8.30 -6.09 1.59
C VAL A 39 -7.57 -6.75 0.41
N GLN A 40 -6.29 -6.48 0.21
CA GLN A 40 -5.45 -7.15 -0.81
C GLN A 40 -5.29 -8.65 -0.55
N GLN A 41 -5.23 -9.07 0.71
CA GLN A 41 -5.22 -10.49 1.07
C GLN A 41 -6.59 -11.13 0.81
N HIS A 42 -7.67 -10.42 1.13
CA HIS A 42 -9.05 -10.87 0.84
C HIS A 42 -9.26 -11.07 -0.67
N ARG A 43 -8.78 -10.14 -1.52
CA ARG A 43 -8.76 -10.31 -2.98
C ARG A 43 -8.09 -11.61 -3.40
N ALA A 44 -6.88 -11.89 -2.91
CA ALA A 44 -6.16 -13.10 -3.28
C ALA A 44 -6.85 -14.38 -2.77
N ALA A 45 -7.44 -14.34 -1.57
CA ALA A 45 -8.18 -15.47 -1.02
C ALA A 45 -9.49 -15.74 -1.77
N THR A 46 -10.27 -14.71 -2.11
CA THR A 46 -11.49 -14.87 -2.91
C THR A 46 -11.18 -15.39 -4.31
N ASN A 47 -10.12 -14.90 -4.98
CA ASN A 47 -9.65 -15.47 -6.24
C ASN A 47 -9.27 -16.95 -6.12
N GLY A 48 -8.53 -17.33 -5.07
CA GLY A 48 -8.18 -18.73 -4.82
C GLY A 48 -9.39 -19.62 -4.51
N ALA A 49 -10.40 -19.08 -3.81
CA ALA A 49 -11.64 -19.78 -3.51
C ALA A 49 -12.50 -19.99 -4.76
N LEU A 50 -12.68 -18.95 -5.59
CA LEU A 50 -13.38 -19.02 -6.88
C LEU A 50 -12.71 -20.00 -7.85
N ALA A 51 -11.38 -20.11 -7.79
CA ALA A 51 -10.60 -21.10 -8.50
C ALA A 51 -10.77 -22.55 -7.97
N GLY A 52 -11.60 -22.76 -6.95
CA GLY A 52 -11.97 -24.09 -6.44
C GLY A 52 -11.08 -24.63 -5.33
N ASN A 53 -10.21 -23.81 -4.71
CA ASN A 53 -9.32 -24.26 -3.64
C ASN A 53 -9.93 -24.09 -2.22
N PRO A 54 -10.23 -25.19 -1.48
CA PRO A 54 -10.93 -25.13 -0.19
C PRO A 54 -10.15 -24.44 0.94
N PHE A 55 -8.82 -24.38 0.86
CA PHE A 55 -8.00 -23.67 1.84
C PHE A 55 -8.35 -22.17 1.85
N PHE A 56 -8.53 -21.60 0.66
CA PHE A 56 -8.81 -20.18 0.51
C PHE A 56 -10.26 -19.80 0.84
N GLU A 57 -11.22 -20.72 0.77
CA GLU A 57 -12.57 -20.53 1.30
C GLU A 57 -12.57 -20.20 2.80
N SER A 58 -11.79 -20.96 3.57
CA SER A 58 -11.65 -20.74 5.01
C SER A 58 -10.91 -19.44 5.32
N LYS A 59 -9.86 -19.15 4.56
CA LYS A 59 -9.08 -17.90 4.68
C LYS A 59 -9.93 -16.66 4.38
N THR A 60 -10.79 -16.71 3.37
CA THR A 60 -11.70 -15.61 2.99
C THR A 60 -12.60 -15.21 4.15
N ARG A 61 -13.21 -16.17 4.87
CA ARG A 61 -14.09 -15.87 6.01
C ARG A 61 -13.37 -15.18 7.16
N LEU A 62 -12.12 -15.56 7.43
CA LEU A 62 -11.31 -14.94 8.48
C LEU A 62 -10.95 -13.50 8.09
N LEU A 63 -10.44 -13.31 6.87
CA LEU A 63 -10.07 -11.99 6.35
C LEU A 63 -11.26 -11.05 6.29
N ALA A 64 -12.43 -11.50 5.85
CA ALA A 64 -13.64 -10.67 5.84
C ALA A 64 -14.01 -10.12 7.23
N ARG A 65 -13.90 -10.94 8.28
CA ARG A 65 -14.14 -10.50 9.67
C ARG A 65 -13.13 -9.45 10.10
N GLU A 66 -11.87 -9.64 9.76
CA GLU A 66 -10.79 -8.69 10.05
C GLU A 66 -11.00 -7.37 9.33
N VAL A 67 -11.26 -7.39 8.01
CA VAL A 67 -11.55 -6.19 7.21
C VAL A 67 -12.72 -5.42 7.80
N ASN A 68 -13.82 -6.11 8.15
CA ASN A 68 -15.00 -5.49 8.77
C ASN A 68 -14.72 -4.90 10.16
N ALA A 69 -13.93 -5.59 10.99
CA ALA A 69 -13.56 -5.09 12.32
C ALA A 69 -12.72 -3.82 12.22
N ARG A 70 -11.75 -3.80 11.29
CA ARG A 70 -10.88 -2.65 11.07
C ARG A 70 -11.61 -1.47 10.43
N PHE A 71 -12.55 -1.69 9.50
CA PHE A 71 -13.40 -0.60 8.99
C PHE A 71 -14.16 0.12 10.11
N ARG A 72 -14.70 -0.63 11.09
CA ARG A 72 -15.40 -0.04 12.25
C ARG A 72 -14.48 0.72 13.21
N GLU A 73 -13.19 0.37 13.29
CA GLU A 73 -12.21 1.15 14.06
C GLU A 73 -11.87 2.44 13.31
N LEU A 74 -11.55 2.33 12.02
CA LEU A 74 -11.25 3.49 11.18
C LEU A 74 -12.39 4.51 11.15
N GLU A 75 -13.64 4.06 11.03
CA GLU A 75 -14.79 4.97 11.08
C GLU A 75 -14.87 5.73 12.42
N ARG A 76 -14.52 5.11 13.54
CA ARG A 76 -14.44 5.79 14.84
C ARG A 76 -13.31 6.81 14.88
N GLU A 77 -12.12 6.45 14.40
CA GLU A 77 -10.96 7.36 14.35
C GLU A 77 -11.21 8.57 13.44
N LEU A 78 -11.84 8.36 12.28
CA LEU A 78 -12.21 9.39 11.31
C LEU A 78 -13.22 10.38 11.89
N ASN A 79 -14.23 9.88 12.61
CA ASN A 79 -15.18 10.71 13.35
C ASN A 79 -14.55 11.51 14.50
N LEU A 80 -13.32 11.22 14.92
CA LEU A 80 -12.57 12.04 15.89
C LEU A 80 -11.64 13.07 15.20
N THR A 81 -11.48 12.97 13.87
CA THR A 81 -10.51 13.74 13.07
C THR A 81 -11.16 14.40 11.84
N HIS A 82 -12.34 15.00 12.03
CA HIS A 82 -13.17 15.62 10.98
C HIS A 82 -12.43 16.55 10.02
N GLU A 83 -11.39 17.25 10.49
CA GLU A 83 -10.60 18.21 9.70
C GLU A 83 -9.78 17.53 8.57
N LEU A 84 -9.50 16.24 8.69
CA LEU A 84 -8.72 15.43 7.74
C LEU A 84 -9.61 14.49 6.92
N PHE A 85 -10.93 14.52 7.17
CA PHE A 85 -11.85 13.47 6.76
C PHE A 85 -12.70 13.89 5.57
N ASP A 86 -12.43 13.30 4.39
CA ASP A 86 -13.41 13.32 3.29
C ASP A 86 -14.45 12.21 3.51
N VAL A 87 -15.58 12.61 4.07
CA VAL A 87 -16.73 11.74 4.40
C VAL A 87 -17.26 11.04 3.15
N GLN A 88 -17.34 11.76 2.03
CA GLN A 88 -17.92 11.22 0.80
C GLN A 88 -17.02 10.14 0.22
N GLN A 89 -15.72 10.42 0.10
CA GLN A 89 -14.77 9.45 -0.43
C GLN A 89 -14.69 8.20 0.44
N TRP A 90 -14.79 8.34 1.77
CA TRP A 90 -14.82 7.21 2.68
C TRP A 90 -16.10 6.38 2.55
N SER A 91 -17.27 7.04 2.44
CA SER A 91 -18.54 6.37 2.19
C SER A 91 -18.49 5.55 0.90
N ASP A 92 -17.88 6.08 -0.16
CA ASP A 92 -17.70 5.36 -1.43
C ASP A 92 -16.81 4.12 -1.27
N ILE A 93 -15.72 4.23 -0.50
CA ILE A 93 -14.85 3.09 -0.16
C ILE A 93 -15.61 2.02 0.64
N CYS A 94 -16.39 2.41 1.64
CA CYS A 94 -17.21 1.48 2.42
C CYS A 94 -18.25 0.77 1.56
N SER A 95 -18.93 1.50 0.67
CA SER A 95 -19.89 0.93 -0.28
C SER A 95 -19.21 -0.07 -1.23
N ALA A 96 -18.08 0.30 -1.82
CA ALA A 96 -17.31 -0.58 -2.69
C ALA A 96 -16.82 -1.85 -1.94
N TRP A 97 -16.42 -1.74 -0.68
CA TRP A 97 -16.13 -2.92 0.15
C TRP A 97 -17.35 -3.82 0.35
N GLN A 98 -18.53 -3.27 0.65
CA GLN A 98 -19.75 -4.07 0.81
C GLN A 98 -20.08 -4.85 -0.46
N THR A 99 -19.95 -4.23 -1.62
CA THR A 99 -20.15 -4.89 -2.92
C THR A 99 -19.22 -6.09 -3.07
N VAL A 100 -17.91 -5.89 -2.98
CA VAL A 100 -16.94 -6.98 -3.23
C VAL A 100 -16.97 -8.06 -2.13
N HIS A 101 -17.29 -7.69 -0.89
CA HIS A 101 -17.38 -8.65 0.21
C HIS A 101 -18.62 -9.55 0.11
N LEU A 102 -19.75 -9.02 -0.33
CA LEU A 102 -21.02 -9.76 -0.37
C LEU A 102 -21.22 -10.53 -1.67
N GLN A 103 -20.68 -10.03 -2.78
CA GLN A 103 -21.00 -10.52 -4.12
C GLN A 103 -19.92 -11.41 -4.74
N TRP A 104 -18.70 -11.48 -4.18
CA TRP A 104 -17.58 -12.18 -4.82
C TRP A 104 -17.88 -13.61 -5.30
N ARG A 105 -18.80 -14.35 -4.65
CA ARG A 105 -19.20 -15.71 -5.07
C ARG A 105 -19.98 -15.76 -6.38
N GLN A 106 -20.52 -14.63 -6.83
CA GLN A 106 -21.29 -14.49 -8.06
C GLN A 106 -20.42 -14.00 -9.22
N ASP A 107 -19.19 -13.58 -8.93
CA ASP A 107 -18.26 -13.03 -9.89
C ASP A 107 -17.40 -14.13 -10.52
N GLU A 108 -16.99 -13.92 -11.77
CA GLU A 108 -15.88 -14.68 -12.35
C GLU A 108 -14.54 -14.26 -11.69
N VAL A 109 -13.53 -15.14 -11.76
CA VAL A 109 -12.21 -14.91 -11.13
C VAL A 109 -11.59 -13.55 -11.51
N ILE A 110 -11.68 -13.18 -12.80
CA ILE A 110 -11.12 -11.92 -13.30
C ILE A 110 -11.97 -10.71 -12.90
N GLU A 111 -13.29 -10.87 -12.80
CA GLU A 111 -14.21 -9.80 -12.40
C GLU A 111 -14.01 -9.46 -10.92
N ASN A 112 -13.99 -10.49 -10.05
CA ASN A 112 -13.69 -10.36 -8.64
C ASN A 112 -12.33 -9.66 -8.42
N PHE A 113 -11.33 -10.05 -9.21
CA PHE A 113 -10.01 -9.43 -9.19
C PHE A 113 -10.06 -7.93 -9.54
N GLU A 114 -10.73 -7.55 -10.62
CA GLU A 114 -10.78 -6.14 -11.05
C GLU A 114 -11.59 -5.27 -10.09
N LEU A 115 -12.72 -5.77 -9.57
CA LEU A 115 -13.54 -5.05 -8.58
C LEU A 115 -12.76 -4.78 -7.29
N HIS A 116 -12.09 -5.79 -6.74
CA HIS A 116 -11.22 -5.60 -5.58
C HIS A 116 -10.03 -4.69 -5.88
N SER A 117 -9.42 -4.81 -7.06
CA SER A 117 -8.30 -3.93 -7.46
C SER A 117 -8.73 -2.48 -7.60
N HIS A 118 -9.96 -2.24 -8.07
CA HIS A 118 -10.56 -0.92 -8.10
C HIS A 118 -10.75 -0.35 -6.69
N LEU A 119 -11.28 -1.14 -5.75
CA LEU A 119 -11.39 -0.75 -4.33
C LEU A 119 -10.03 -0.37 -3.74
N VAL A 120 -9.01 -1.22 -3.90
CA VAL A 120 -7.66 -0.93 -3.37
C VAL A 120 -7.11 0.36 -3.97
N LYS A 121 -7.30 0.60 -5.27
CA LYS A 121 -6.90 1.86 -5.92
C LYS A 121 -7.62 3.08 -5.34
N GLN A 122 -8.91 2.96 -4.98
CA GLN A 122 -9.64 4.05 -4.31
C GLN A 122 -9.05 4.35 -2.93
N MET A 123 -8.78 3.31 -2.14
CA MET A 123 -8.18 3.44 -0.82
C MET A 123 -6.77 4.05 -0.87
N LEU A 124 -5.92 3.62 -1.80
CA LEU A 124 -4.57 4.19 -1.96
C LEU A 124 -4.62 5.67 -2.37
N ARG A 125 -5.56 6.06 -3.24
CA ARG A 125 -5.76 7.48 -3.58
C ARG A 125 -6.21 8.31 -2.39
N TYR A 126 -7.09 7.76 -1.56
CA TYR A 126 -7.55 8.41 -0.33
C TYR A 126 -6.39 8.62 0.66
N ILE A 127 -5.59 7.58 0.89
CA ILE A 127 -4.40 7.63 1.73
C ILE A 127 -3.41 8.68 1.25
N ALA A 128 -3.11 8.71 -0.06
CA ALA A 128 -2.21 9.72 -0.63
C ALA A 128 -2.77 11.14 -0.48
N GLY A 129 -4.10 11.32 -0.52
CA GLY A 129 -4.77 12.59 -0.24
C GLY A 129 -4.51 13.08 1.18
N ILE A 130 -4.74 12.22 2.18
CA ILE A 130 -4.47 12.53 3.59
C ILE A 130 -2.97 12.79 3.81
N GLY A 131 -2.10 11.98 3.21
CA GLY A 131 -0.65 12.16 3.27
C GLY A 131 -0.22 13.52 2.73
N ARG A 132 -0.75 13.97 1.58
CA ARG A 132 -0.46 15.31 1.04
C ARG A 132 -0.94 16.43 1.96
N GLN A 133 -2.17 16.33 2.48
CA GLN A 133 -2.68 17.31 3.45
C GLN A 133 -1.78 17.38 4.69
N ALA A 134 -1.33 16.23 5.20
CA ALA A 134 -0.43 16.16 6.35
C ALA A 134 0.90 16.91 6.10
N GLU A 135 1.42 16.81 4.88
CA GLU A 135 2.67 17.45 4.48
C GLU A 135 2.53 18.95 4.18
N ASP A 136 1.36 19.39 3.70
CA ASP A 136 1.05 20.80 3.48
C ASP A 136 0.93 21.59 4.79
N LEU A 137 0.70 20.91 5.92
CA LEU A 137 0.63 21.54 7.25
C LEU A 137 1.98 22.07 7.77
N ILE A 138 3.10 21.57 7.25
CA ILE A 138 4.44 21.87 7.77
C ILE A 138 5.44 22.30 6.69
N GLN A 139 6.48 23.03 7.10
CA GLN A 139 7.61 23.34 6.23
C GLN A 139 8.80 22.39 6.49
N THR A 140 9.25 21.71 5.44
CA THR A 140 10.30 20.69 5.51
C THR A 140 11.41 20.90 4.47
N ASN A 141 12.42 20.02 4.45
CA ASN A 141 13.48 20.04 3.45
C ASN A 141 13.15 19.11 2.28
N PHE A 142 13.99 19.15 1.24
CA PHE A 142 13.85 18.28 0.08
C PHE A 142 13.87 16.78 0.46
N GLN A 143 14.74 16.40 1.40
CA GLN A 143 14.89 15.01 1.83
C GLN A 143 13.61 14.44 2.46
N HIS A 144 12.93 15.24 3.28
CA HIS A 144 11.64 14.89 3.86
C HIS A 144 10.56 14.72 2.79
N LYS A 145 10.51 15.64 1.82
CA LYS A 145 9.55 15.54 0.70
C LYS A 145 9.80 14.29 -0.16
N ALA A 146 11.06 13.92 -0.38
CA ALA A 146 11.42 12.69 -1.07
C ALA A 146 10.96 11.46 -0.29
N LEU A 147 11.18 11.41 1.02
CA LEU A 147 10.68 10.33 1.88
C LEU A 147 9.15 10.23 1.88
N SER A 148 8.47 11.37 1.97
CA SER A 148 7.00 11.44 1.91
C SER A 148 6.46 10.88 0.60
N LEU A 149 7.01 11.31 -0.54
CA LEU A 149 6.64 10.77 -1.85
C LEU A 149 6.87 9.25 -1.93
N TYR A 150 8.01 8.79 -1.39
CA TYR A 150 8.36 7.38 -1.39
C TYR A 150 7.34 6.53 -0.60
N VAL A 151 6.95 7.00 0.59
CA VAL A 151 6.03 6.33 1.51
C VAL A 151 4.57 6.38 1.06
N PHE A 152 4.09 7.53 0.56
CA PHE A 152 2.68 7.71 0.24
C PHE A 152 2.31 7.29 -1.19
N GLU A 153 3.28 7.25 -2.12
CA GLU A 153 2.98 7.00 -3.53
C GLU A 153 3.79 5.85 -4.12
N VAL A 154 5.11 5.81 -3.91
CA VAL A 154 5.99 4.87 -4.63
C VAL A 154 5.86 3.43 -4.09
N LEU A 155 6.05 3.26 -2.77
CA LEU A 155 5.95 1.94 -2.12
C LEU A 155 4.55 1.34 -2.18
N PRO A 156 3.45 2.08 -1.92
CA PRO A 156 2.11 1.51 -1.99
C PRO A 156 1.75 1.01 -3.39
N CYS A 157 2.17 1.72 -4.44
CA CYS A 157 1.97 1.28 -5.82
C CYS A 157 2.71 -0.02 -6.14
N PHE A 158 3.94 -0.17 -5.63
CA PHE A 158 4.72 -1.40 -5.81
C PHE A 158 4.10 -2.58 -5.04
N ILE A 159 3.72 -2.35 -3.78
CA ILE A 159 3.07 -3.36 -2.93
C ILE A 159 1.76 -3.84 -3.58
N GLU A 160 0.94 -2.93 -4.09
CA GLU A 160 -0.31 -3.29 -4.78
C GLU A 160 -0.05 -4.07 -6.07
N LEU A 161 0.97 -3.71 -6.84
CA LEU A 161 1.34 -4.46 -8.04
C LEU A 161 1.71 -5.92 -7.73
N VAL A 162 2.53 -6.14 -6.70
CA VAL A 162 2.83 -7.51 -6.22
C VAL A 162 1.58 -8.18 -5.66
N GLY A 163 0.71 -7.43 -4.97
CA GLY A 163 -0.57 -7.90 -4.47
C GLY A 163 -1.53 -8.35 -5.58
N GLN A 164 -1.46 -7.74 -6.76
CA GLN A 164 -2.25 -8.14 -7.93
C GLN A 164 -1.70 -9.42 -8.57
N ILE A 165 -0.37 -9.50 -8.73
CA ILE A 165 0.32 -10.72 -9.18
C ILE A 165 -0.02 -11.89 -8.26
N ARG A 166 0.02 -11.68 -6.94
CA ARG A 166 -0.38 -12.68 -5.94
C ARG A 166 -1.79 -13.21 -6.21
N ALA A 167 -2.76 -12.33 -6.45
CA ALA A 167 -4.16 -12.73 -6.60
C ALA A 167 -4.39 -13.57 -7.86
N LEU A 168 -3.94 -13.10 -9.03
CA LEU A 168 -4.09 -13.83 -10.29
C LEU A 168 -3.27 -15.12 -10.31
N GLY A 169 -2.04 -15.07 -9.79
CA GLY A 169 -1.18 -16.24 -9.68
C GLY A 169 -1.79 -17.31 -8.78
N THR A 170 -2.38 -16.92 -7.65
CA THR A 170 -3.07 -17.85 -6.74
C THR A 170 -4.23 -18.57 -7.44
N SER A 171 -5.08 -17.85 -8.16
CA SER A 171 -6.19 -18.48 -8.90
C SER A 171 -5.71 -19.39 -10.03
N ALA A 172 -4.69 -18.98 -10.79
CA ALA A 172 -4.16 -19.81 -11.87
C ALA A 172 -3.53 -21.11 -11.36
N CYS A 173 -2.71 -21.02 -10.31
CA CYS A 173 -2.15 -22.20 -9.65
C CYS A 173 -3.22 -23.11 -9.04
N ALA A 174 -4.31 -22.55 -8.50
CA ALA A 174 -5.43 -23.33 -7.98
C ALA A 174 -6.20 -24.08 -9.08
N MET A 175 -6.37 -23.46 -10.25
CA MET A 175 -7.01 -24.09 -11.42
C MET A 175 -6.08 -25.05 -12.17
N GLY A 176 -4.76 -24.95 -11.98
CA GLY A 176 -3.75 -25.68 -12.75
C GLY A 176 -3.56 -25.18 -14.19
N LYS A 177 -4.28 -24.12 -14.58
CA LYS A 177 -4.26 -23.49 -15.91
C LYS A 177 -4.68 -22.02 -15.80
N MET A 178 -4.48 -21.26 -16.87
CA MET A 178 -4.86 -19.85 -16.94
C MET A 178 -5.77 -19.58 -18.13
N ASP A 179 -6.83 -18.78 -17.94
CA ASP A 179 -7.63 -18.28 -19.05
C ASP A 179 -6.94 -17.08 -19.73
N ALA A 180 -7.35 -16.78 -20.97
CA ALA A 180 -6.72 -15.74 -21.78
C ALA A 180 -6.81 -14.32 -21.16
N GLY A 181 -7.89 -14.03 -20.41
CA GLY A 181 -8.08 -12.75 -19.74
C GLY A 181 -7.09 -12.58 -18.58
N SER A 182 -7.01 -13.60 -17.71
CA SER A 182 -6.03 -13.64 -16.62
C SER A 182 -4.59 -13.62 -17.13
N GLU A 183 -4.29 -14.33 -18.23
CA GLU A 183 -2.95 -14.36 -18.83
C GLU A 183 -2.53 -12.99 -19.37
N MET A 184 -3.40 -12.34 -20.14
CA MET A 184 -3.16 -10.99 -20.65
C MET A 184 -2.91 -10.01 -19.51
N ARG A 185 -3.75 -10.09 -18.45
CA ARG A 185 -3.62 -9.22 -17.29
C ARG A 185 -2.32 -9.48 -16.55
N LEU A 186 -1.97 -10.74 -16.30
CA LEU A 186 -0.73 -11.08 -15.59
C LEU A 186 0.51 -10.64 -16.38
N LYS A 187 0.57 -10.86 -17.70
CA LYS A 187 1.64 -10.34 -18.58
C LYS A 187 1.81 -8.83 -18.45
N TYR A 188 0.71 -8.08 -18.44
CA TYR A 188 0.75 -6.64 -18.22
C TYR A 188 1.35 -6.29 -16.85
N LEU A 189 0.94 -6.97 -15.77
CA LEU A 189 1.47 -6.73 -14.42
C LEU A 189 2.97 -7.04 -14.33
N MET A 190 3.42 -8.13 -14.95
CA MET A 190 4.84 -8.50 -15.01
C MET A 190 5.68 -7.43 -15.72
N ALA A 191 5.17 -6.88 -16.83
CA ALA A 191 5.82 -5.76 -17.52
C ALA A 191 5.86 -4.49 -16.63
N GLN A 192 4.81 -4.21 -15.86
CA GLN A 192 4.82 -3.09 -14.91
C GLN A 192 5.78 -3.34 -13.74
N LEU A 193 5.96 -4.59 -13.31
CA LEU A 193 6.76 -4.94 -12.13
C LEU A 193 8.21 -4.47 -12.29
N GLN A 194 8.80 -4.70 -13.47
CA GLN A 194 10.17 -4.26 -13.75
C GLN A 194 10.31 -2.74 -13.70
N LYS A 195 9.35 -2.02 -14.29
CA LYS A 195 9.32 -0.56 -14.27
C LYS A 195 9.18 -0.02 -12.85
N GLN A 196 8.29 -0.60 -12.06
CA GLN A 196 8.02 -0.12 -10.70
C GLN A 196 9.16 -0.47 -9.74
N LYS A 197 9.78 -1.64 -9.88
CA LYS A 197 11.03 -2.01 -9.19
C LYS A 197 12.13 -0.97 -9.44
N GLY A 198 12.33 -0.57 -10.70
CA GLY A 198 13.27 0.49 -11.06
C GLY A 198 13.00 1.81 -10.33
N LYS A 199 11.73 2.23 -10.28
CA LYS A 199 11.32 3.46 -9.56
C LYS A 199 11.53 3.37 -8.06
N VAL A 200 11.19 2.24 -7.43
CA VAL A 200 11.43 2.00 -5.99
C VAL A 200 12.93 2.14 -5.70
N ASN A 201 13.77 1.48 -6.49
CA ASN A 201 15.22 1.51 -6.32
C ASN A 201 15.83 2.89 -6.58
N GLU A 202 15.36 3.62 -7.59
CA GLU A 202 15.83 4.97 -7.90
C GLU A 202 15.46 5.97 -6.79
N GLN A 203 14.21 5.94 -6.32
CA GLN A 203 13.77 6.82 -5.24
C GLN A 203 14.46 6.51 -3.91
N ALA A 204 14.68 5.22 -3.61
CA ALA A 204 15.44 4.81 -2.42
C ALA A 204 16.88 5.35 -2.40
N LYS A 205 17.55 5.42 -3.56
CA LYS A 205 18.91 5.99 -3.68
C LYS A 205 18.96 7.50 -3.41
N GLY A 206 17.85 8.21 -3.63
CA GLY A 206 17.76 9.66 -3.42
C GLY A 206 17.52 10.08 -1.97
N LEU A 207 17.24 9.12 -1.08
CA LEU A 207 17.00 9.37 0.34
C LEU A 207 18.32 9.70 1.07
N SER A 208 18.27 10.64 2.03
CA SER A 208 19.44 11.04 2.83
C SER A 208 20.03 9.89 3.63
N GLN A 209 21.28 10.00 4.07
CA GLN A 209 21.92 9.00 4.94
C GLN A 209 21.15 8.76 6.26
N GLU A 210 20.53 9.81 6.82
CA GLU A 210 19.63 9.71 7.98
C GLU A 210 18.30 9.00 7.63
N ALA A 211 17.80 9.13 6.39
CA ALA A 211 16.69 8.34 5.88
C ALA A 211 17.13 6.94 5.42
N LEU A 212 18.43 6.68 5.25
CA LEU A 212 18.99 5.34 5.11
C LEU A 212 19.18 4.66 6.48
N GLU A 213 19.04 5.40 7.60
CA GLU A 213 18.93 4.84 8.95
C GLU A 213 17.57 4.16 9.23
N ILE A 214 16.74 3.93 8.20
CA ILE A 214 15.70 2.85 8.10
C ILE A 214 16.39 1.45 8.13
N THR A 215 17.48 1.33 8.90
CA THR A 215 18.63 0.43 8.69
C THR A 215 18.22 -1.03 8.50
N SER A 216 17.37 -1.59 9.35
CA SER A 216 16.97 -2.99 9.23
C SER A 216 15.94 -3.24 8.13
N SER A 217 14.89 -2.41 8.04
CA SER A 217 13.78 -2.67 7.11
C SER A 217 14.16 -2.42 5.66
N LEU A 218 14.99 -1.40 5.37
CA LEU A 218 15.50 -1.19 4.01
C LEU A 218 16.47 -2.30 3.61
N ILE A 219 17.29 -2.78 4.54
CA ILE A 219 18.12 -3.98 4.34
C ILE A 219 17.21 -5.19 4.06
N ASP A 220 16.15 -5.42 4.83
CA ASP A 220 15.23 -6.54 4.61
C ASP A 220 14.54 -6.47 3.24
N ALA A 221 14.17 -5.28 2.77
CA ALA A 221 13.60 -5.10 1.42
C ALA A 221 14.65 -5.32 0.32
N LEU A 222 15.87 -4.82 0.50
CA LEU A 222 16.99 -5.10 -0.41
C LEU A 222 17.36 -6.60 -0.43
N LEU A 223 17.28 -7.28 0.72
CA LEU A 223 17.45 -8.73 0.85
C LEU A 223 16.26 -9.52 0.31
N CYS A 224 15.14 -8.86 -0.01
CA CYS A 224 13.98 -9.47 -0.63
C CYS A 224 14.13 -9.61 -2.15
N GLU A 225 15.15 -9.00 -2.75
CA GLU A 225 15.41 -9.04 -4.19
C GLU A 225 15.43 -10.48 -4.76
N PRO A 226 16.14 -11.46 -4.15
CA PRO A 226 16.12 -12.84 -4.63
C PRO A 226 14.72 -13.48 -4.59
N LYS A 227 13.86 -13.08 -3.66
CA LYS A 227 12.48 -13.57 -3.59
C LYS A 227 11.63 -12.96 -4.70
N LEU A 228 11.87 -11.70 -5.04
CA LEU A 228 11.22 -11.04 -6.17
C LEU A 228 11.68 -11.66 -7.50
N GLU A 229 12.97 -11.94 -7.68
CA GLU A 229 13.46 -12.69 -8.84
C GLU A 229 12.83 -14.09 -8.92
N ARG A 230 12.73 -14.80 -7.80
CA ARG A 230 12.08 -16.12 -7.74
C ARG A 230 10.60 -16.02 -8.13
N LEU A 231 9.87 -15.01 -7.66
CA LEU A 231 8.49 -14.77 -8.05
C LEU A 231 8.39 -14.51 -9.56
N ASN A 232 9.32 -13.73 -10.10
CA ASN A 232 9.41 -13.42 -11.52
C ASN A 232 9.60 -14.70 -12.36
N GLN A 233 10.56 -15.55 -11.96
CA GLN A 233 10.84 -16.82 -12.62
C GLN A 233 9.65 -17.78 -12.52
N MET A 234 9.03 -17.88 -11.35
CA MET A 234 7.83 -18.70 -11.12
C MET A 234 6.70 -18.30 -12.08
N VAL A 235 6.45 -17.00 -12.25
CA VAL A 235 5.39 -16.55 -13.17
C VAL A 235 5.76 -16.80 -14.64
N GLU A 236 6.96 -16.43 -15.06
CA GLU A 236 7.37 -16.51 -16.48
C GLU A 236 7.63 -17.95 -16.95
N GLN A 237 8.19 -18.80 -16.10
CA GLN A 237 8.67 -20.14 -16.47
C GLN A 237 7.68 -21.26 -16.13
N ASP A 238 6.57 -20.95 -15.46
CA ASP A 238 5.52 -21.91 -15.15
C ASP A 238 4.15 -21.35 -15.55
N LEU A 239 3.67 -20.30 -14.89
CA LEU A 239 2.31 -19.79 -15.06
C LEU A 239 1.99 -19.26 -16.47
N LEU A 240 2.97 -18.62 -17.14
CA LEU A 240 2.80 -18.00 -18.46
C LEU A 240 3.31 -18.87 -19.63
N THR A 241 3.57 -20.16 -19.39
CA THR A 241 4.07 -21.08 -20.43
C THR A 241 3.00 -21.61 -21.38
N GLY A 242 1.71 -21.48 -21.01
CA GLY A 242 0.59 -22.07 -21.75
C GLY A 242 0.37 -23.57 -21.49
N GLY A 243 1.18 -24.19 -20.62
CA GLY A 243 1.03 -25.59 -20.20
C GLY A 243 0.36 -25.75 -18.83
N ASP A 244 0.39 -26.99 -18.31
CA ASP A 244 -0.07 -27.29 -16.95
C ASP A 244 0.81 -26.61 -15.90
N ILE A 245 0.19 -25.83 -15.01
CA ILE A 245 0.89 -25.12 -13.94
C ILE A 245 1.29 -26.10 -12.84
N LYS A 246 2.59 -26.10 -12.46
CA LYS A 246 3.14 -27.00 -11.42
C LYS A 246 3.23 -26.37 -10.05
N THR A 247 3.42 -25.05 -10.00
CA THR A 247 3.44 -24.26 -8.76
C THR A 247 2.11 -24.36 -8.05
N SER A 248 2.14 -24.63 -6.74
CA SER A 248 0.94 -24.66 -5.93
C SER A 248 0.45 -23.25 -5.59
N ALA A 249 -0.86 -23.13 -5.37
CA ALA A 249 -1.48 -21.85 -5.00
C ALA A 249 -0.94 -21.29 -3.66
N ASP A 250 -0.54 -22.16 -2.72
CA ASP A 250 0.07 -21.74 -1.45
C ASP A 250 1.49 -21.19 -1.63
N GLU A 251 2.30 -21.79 -2.51
CA GLU A 251 3.67 -21.34 -2.77
C GLU A 251 3.71 -19.92 -3.33
N ILE A 252 2.93 -19.64 -4.38
CA ILE A 252 2.89 -18.29 -4.98
C ILE A 252 2.27 -17.27 -4.01
N PHE A 253 1.25 -17.68 -3.25
CA PHE A 253 0.62 -16.82 -2.24
C PHE A 253 1.64 -16.42 -1.17
N THR A 254 2.36 -17.39 -0.62
CA THR A 254 3.32 -17.21 0.47
C THR A 254 4.55 -16.43 0.01
N LEU A 255 5.11 -16.77 -1.15
CA LEU A 255 6.26 -16.05 -1.71
C LEU A 255 5.93 -14.58 -1.94
N SER A 256 4.83 -14.29 -2.63
CA SER A 256 4.39 -12.91 -2.91
C SER A 256 4.06 -12.15 -1.62
N THR A 257 3.45 -12.81 -0.63
CA THR A 257 3.17 -12.20 0.68
C THR A 257 4.45 -11.79 1.39
N SER A 258 5.50 -12.60 1.34
CA SER A 258 6.78 -12.25 1.95
C SER A 258 7.47 -11.05 1.27
N VAL A 259 7.26 -10.86 -0.05
CA VAL A 259 7.73 -9.67 -0.78
C VAL A 259 6.96 -8.43 -0.34
N ILE A 260 5.62 -8.55 -0.25
CA ILE A 260 4.74 -7.48 0.23
C ILE A 260 5.12 -7.07 1.64
N ASP A 261 5.29 -8.02 2.56
CA ASP A 261 5.58 -7.75 3.97
C ASP A 261 6.92 -7.02 4.16
N ALA A 262 7.95 -7.40 3.39
CA ALA A 262 9.24 -6.70 3.43
C ALA A 262 9.11 -5.22 3.03
N HIS A 263 8.40 -4.93 1.93
CA HIS A 263 8.21 -3.55 1.46
C HIS A 263 7.24 -2.76 2.34
N PHE A 264 6.25 -3.44 2.92
CA PHE A 264 5.32 -2.84 3.87
C PHE A 264 6.04 -2.43 5.17
N ASN A 265 7.03 -3.21 5.62
CA ASN A 265 7.89 -2.82 6.75
C ASN A 265 8.69 -1.54 6.45
N VAL A 266 9.26 -1.41 5.24
CA VAL A 266 9.93 -0.16 4.83
C VAL A 266 8.96 1.01 4.86
N MET A 267 7.74 0.83 4.36
CA MET A 267 6.71 1.86 4.36
C MET A 267 6.35 2.30 5.80
N ASN A 268 6.19 1.34 6.71
CA ASN A 268 5.93 1.61 8.13
C ASN A 268 7.08 2.37 8.81
N GLU A 269 8.32 2.01 8.49
CA GLU A 269 9.50 2.68 9.04
C GLU A 269 9.66 4.09 8.45
N GLY A 270 9.36 4.27 7.17
CA GLY A 270 9.27 5.59 6.55
C GLY A 270 8.22 6.48 7.22
N LEU A 271 7.02 5.95 7.52
CA LEU A 271 6.01 6.67 8.30
C LEU A 271 6.52 7.06 9.69
N ARG A 272 7.24 6.17 10.37
CA ARG A 272 7.85 6.46 11.68
C ARG A 272 8.82 7.65 11.58
N LEU A 273 9.68 7.68 10.57
CA LEU A 273 10.59 8.80 10.33
C LEU A 273 9.87 10.10 9.96
N LEU A 274 8.80 10.02 9.17
CA LEU A 274 7.96 11.19 8.87
C LEU A 274 7.35 11.77 10.16
N ARG A 275 6.92 10.93 11.11
CA ARG A 275 6.38 11.38 12.40
C ARG A 275 7.42 12.05 13.30
N LEU A 276 8.68 11.62 13.25
CA LEU A 276 9.76 12.22 14.05
C LEU A 276 10.19 13.61 13.57
N ASN A 277 9.89 13.95 12.31
CA ASN A 277 10.19 15.27 11.78
C ASN A 277 9.24 16.33 12.34
N MET A 278 9.82 17.48 12.64
CA MET A 278 9.12 18.67 13.12
C MET A 278 9.25 19.80 12.09
N ASP A 279 8.25 20.69 12.06
CA ASP A 279 8.28 21.89 11.22
C ASP A 279 9.57 22.70 11.45
N LYS A 280 10.25 23.08 10.36
CA LYS A 280 11.47 23.88 10.41
C LYS A 280 11.30 25.20 11.14
N ARG A 281 10.12 25.82 11.05
CA ARG A 281 9.80 27.08 11.74
C ARG A 281 9.76 26.88 13.25
N MET A 282 9.27 25.73 13.72
CA MET A 282 9.31 25.35 15.14
C MET A 282 10.74 25.03 15.59
N GLN A 283 11.51 24.29 14.79
CA GLN A 283 12.92 23.98 15.09
C GLN A 283 13.75 25.25 15.26
N ALA A 284 13.57 26.23 14.37
CA ALA A 284 14.24 27.52 14.42
C ALA A 284 13.84 28.40 15.62
N TRP A 285 12.72 28.09 16.28
CA TRP A 285 12.30 28.76 17.51
C TRP A 285 12.97 28.13 18.75
N VAL A 286 13.06 26.79 18.78
CA VAL A 286 13.72 26.03 19.88
C VAL A 286 15.23 26.25 19.89
N SER A 287 15.84 26.50 18.74
CA SER A 287 17.29 26.75 18.64
C SER A 287 17.72 28.20 18.90
N ARG A 288 16.80 29.07 19.33
CA ARG A 288 17.08 30.45 19.76
C ARG A 288 17.21 30.52 21.27
#